data_AF-A0A1F5EBH6-F1
#
_entry.id   AF-A0A1F5EBH6-F1
#
_cell.length_a   1.000
_cell.length_b   1.000
_cell.length_c   1.000
_cell.angle_alpha   90.00
_cell.angle_beta   90.00
_cell.angle_gamma   90.00
#
_symmetry.space_group_name_H-M   'P 1'
#
loop_
_entity.id
_entity.type
_entity.pdbx_description
1 polymer ?
#
loop_
_entity_poly.entity_id
_entity_poly.type
_entity_poly.pdbx_seq_one_letter_code
_entity_poly.pdbx_strand_id
1 'polypeptide(L)'
;MLAQIIFFLALALLVVLILRRANLSAAWMEQLASLAIRFGQLLVKFGAKTGNLVAQRARRATGFQRLGDDRAKPAEAKIPANGFWQEESLDEKPELFSNFDEGDALFKAEKYQEAERFFLKAAAAKPSDPRIYARLGVIYLHEKNYNDAIESLKVAVKLDKYNPGRHYNLSLAYWGNKDKQKAIASVREAISLDPVTAKYRQFLEQLLESK
;
A
#
# COMPACT_ATOMS: atom_id res chain seq x y z
N MET A 1 -17.84 -4.96 11.81
CA MET A 1 -17.78 -3.61 11.19
C MET A 1 -19.11 -2.87 11.29
N LEU A 2 -20.23 -3.39 10.79
CA LEU A 2 -21.53 -2.69 10.82
C LEU A 2 -21.99 -2.31 12.23
N ALA A 3 -21.85 -3.22 13.21
CA ALA A 3 -22.23 -2.98 14.61
C ALA A 3 -21.42 -1.87 15.29
N GLN A 4 -20.12 -1.72 14.95
CA GLN A 4 -19.29 -0.64 15.48
C GLN A 4 -19.72 0.72 14.91
N ILE A 5 -20.05 0.78 13.62
CA ILE A 5 -20.51 2.02 12.98
C ILE A 5 -21.83 2.49 13.61
N ILE A 6 -22.77 1.55 13.83
CA ILE A 6 -24.06 1.85 14.47
C ILE A 6 -23.85 2.35 15.91
N PHE A 7 -22.93 1.75 16.67
CA PHE A 7 -22.60 2.19 18.02
C PHE A 7 -22.07 3.63 18.05
N PHE A 8 -21.16 4.00 17.14
CA PHE A 8 -20.62 5.36 17.08
C PHE A 8 -21.67 6.38 16.62
N LEU A 9 -22.55 6.02 15.69
CA LEU A 9 -23.66 6.89 15.26
C LEU A 9 -24.66 7.12 16.41
N ALA A 10 -25.02 6.08 17.15
CA ALA A 10 -25.91 6.19 18.31
C ALA A 10 -25.30 7.04 19.43
N LEU A 11 -24.00 6.86 19.71
CA LEU A 11 -23.27 7.66 20.69
C LEU A 11 -23.19 9.14 20.30
N ALA A 12 -22.93 9.44 19.02
CA ALA A 12 -22.91 10.80 18.51
C ALA A 12 -24.29 11.47 18.63
N LEU A 13 -25.36 10.75 18.31
CA LEU A 13 -26.73 11.25 18.42
C LEU A 13 -27.13 11.52 19.89
N LEU A 14 -26.73 10.64 20.81
CA LEU A 14 -26.93 10.81 22.25
C LEU A 14 -26.21 12.05 22.78
N VAL A 15 -24.96 12.28 22.35
CA VAL A 15 -24.20 13.47 22.72
C VAL A 15 -24.89 14.74 22.21
N VAL A 16 -25.37 14.77 20.96
CA VAL A 16 -26.13 15.91 20.43
C VAL A 16 -27.41 16.19 21.23
N LEU A 17 -28.13 15.15 21.66
CA LEU A 17 -29.33 15.30 22.49
C LEU A 17 -29.03 15.84 23.89
N ILE A 18 -27.93 15.40 24.51
CA ILE A 18 -27.46 15.93 25.80
C ILE A 18 -27.05 17.40 25.65
N LEU A 19 -26.33 17.74 24.59
CA LEU A 19 -25.89 19.11 24.29
C LEU A 19 -27.05 20.05 23.97
N ARG A 20 -28.15 19.55 23.39
CA ARG A 20 -29.35 20.36 23.14
C ARG A 20 -30.15 20.67 24.40
N ARG A 21 -30.06 19.81 25.42
CA ARG A 21 -30.79 19.95 26.69
C ARG A 21 -30.00 20.74 27.74
N ALA A 22 -28.67 20.63 27.72
CA ALA A 22 -27.79 21.45 28.53
C ALA A 22 -27.54 22.76 27.77
N ASN A 23 -28.17 23.85 28.19
CA ASN A 23 -28.01 25.20 27.61
C ASN A 23 -26.59 25.73 27.89
N LEU A 24 -25.58 25.11 27.27
CA LEU A 24 -24.16 25.25 27.58
C LEU A 24 -23.62 26.58 27.05
N SER A 25 -22.82 27.24 27.88
CA SER A 25 -22.19 28.51 27.52
C SER A 25 -21.19 28.34 26.38
N ALA A 26 -21.01 29.40 25.58
CA ALA A 26 -20.15 29.41 24.39
C ALA A 26 -18.72 28.88 24.63
N ALA A 27 -18.21 28.99 25.86
CA ALA A 27 -16.89 28.48 26.24
C ALA A 27 -16.74 26.95 26.12
N TRP A 28 -17.81 26.18 26.37
CA TRP A 28 -17.77 24.72 26.23
C TRP A 28 -17.86 24.28 24.77
N MET A 29 -18.51 25.08 23.92
CA MET A 29 -18.60 24.81 22.48
C MET A 29 -17.25 24.95 21.78
N GLU A 30 -16.44 25.94 22.17
CA GLU A 30 -15.05 26.12 21.70
C GLU A 30 -14.17 24.90 22.04
N GLN A 31 -14.27 24.41 23.28
CA GLN A 31 -13.49 23.25 23.72
C GLN A 31 -13.89 21.98 22.96
N LEU A 32 -15.19 21.75 22.75
CA LEU A 32 -15.69 20.61 21.99
C LEU A 32 -15.31 20.68 20.51
N ALA A 33 -15.35 21.86 19.89
CA ALA A 33 -14.89 22.05 18.52
C ALA A 33 -13.40 21.72 18.40
N SER A 34 -12.57 22.19 19.35
CA SER A 34 -11.14 21.88 19.38
C SER A 34 -10.86 20.38 19.53
N LEU A 35 -11.67 19.68 20.34
CA LEU A 35 -11.54 18.24 20.58
C LEU A 35 -11.98 17.44 19.35
N ALA A 36 -13.07 17.83 18.68
CA ALA A 36 -13.52 17.23 17.44
C ALA A 36 -12.49 17.41 16.30
N ILE A 37 -11.85 18.57 16.20
CA ILE A 37 -10.77 18.82 15.24
C ILE A 37 -9.56 17.93 15.54
N ARG A 38 -9.12 17.85 16.81
CA ARG A 38 -8.01 16.97 17.22
C ARG A 38 -8.32 15.50 16.97
N PHE A 39 -9.55 15.08 17.22
CA PHE A 39 -10.00 13.71 16.95
C PHE A 39 -10.08 13.42 15.45
N GLY A 40 -10.59 14.36 14.64
CA GLY A 40 -10.56 14.27 13.18
C GLY A 40 -9.14 14.17 12.63
N GLN A 41 -8.20 14.97 13.15
CA GLN A 41 -6.77 14.87 12.81
C GLN A 41 -6.18 13.52 13.21
N LEU A 42 -6.60 12.97 14.36
CA LEU A 42 -6.16 11.64 14.81
C LEU A 42 -6.70 10.55 13.87
N LEU A 43 -7.97 10.61 13.49
CA LEU A 43 -8.57 9.68 12.52
C LEU A 43 -7.91 9.79 11.13
N VAL A 44 -7.57 10.99 10.67
CA VAL A 44 -6.81 11.20 9.43
C VAL A 44 -5.40 10.60 9.55
N LYS A 45 -4.70 10.80 10.68
CA LYS A 45 -3.39 10.16 10.93
C LYS A 45 -3.49 8.63 10.99
N PHE A 46 -4.54 8.08 11.60
CA PHE A 46 -4.77 6.63 11.66
C PHE A 46 -5.20 6.04 10.30
N GLY A 47 -6.02 6.75 9.52
CA GLY A 47 -6.43 6.37 8.17
C GLY A 47 -5.29 6.48 7.15
N ALA A 48 -4.46 7.53 7.24
CA ALA A 48 -3.27 7.69 6.41
C ALA A 48 -2.19 6.64 6.71
N LYS A 49 -2.13 6.13 7.94
CA LYS A 49 -1.21 5.06 8.35
C LYS A 49 -1.62 3.67 7.84
N THR A 50 -2.88 3.49 7.43
CA THR A 50 -3.45 2.17 7.10
C THR A 50 -3.85 1.98 5.63
N GLY A 51 -3.79 3.01 4.78
CA GLY A 51 -4.24 2.87 3.39
C GLY A 51 -3.72 3.92 2.43
N ASN A 52 -2.41 3.89 2.13
CA ASN A 52 -1.83 4.20 0.81
C ASN A 52 -0.30 4.39 0.84
N LEU A 53 0.45 3.67 1.66
CA LEU A 53 1.90 3.88 1.70
C LEU A 53 2.57 3.48 0.37
N VAL A 54 2.16 2.36 -0.25
CA VAL A 54 2.63 1.97 -1.60
C VAL A 54 2.20 2.98 -2.66
N ALA A 55 0.96 3.50 -2.62
CA ALA A 55 0.54 4.54 -3.57
C ALA A 55 1.20 5.89 -3.29
N GLN A 56 1.60 6.18 -2.06
CA GLN A 56 2.33 7.39 -1.67
C GLN A 56 3.80 7.28 -2.07
N ARG A 57 4.42 6.11 -1.89
CA ARG A 57 5.77 5.80 -2.35
C ARG A 57 5.84 5.72 -3.87
N ALA A 58 4.84 5.14 -4.52
CA ALA A 58 4.69 5.16 -5.98
C ALA A 58 4.59 6.59 -6.48
N ARG A 59 3.72 7.42 -5.90
CA ARG A 59 3.62 8.86 -6.23
C ARG A 59 4.95 9.61 -6.06
N ARG A 60 5.71 9.31 -5.00
CA ARG A 60 7.05 9.89 -4.78
C ARG A 60 8.08 9.36 -5.79
N ALA A 61 8.07 8.06 -6.08
CA ALA A 61 8.98 7.41 -7.01
C ALA A 61 8.75 7.81 -8.47
N THR A 62 7.52 8.20 -8.82
CA THR A 62 7.13 8.69 -10.15
C THR A 62 7.24 10.22 -10.31
N GLY A 63 7.70 10.97 -9.31
CA GLY A 63 7.91 12.42 -9.43
C GLY A 63 6.64 13.25 -9.63
N PHE A 64 5.46 12.74 -9.29
CA PHE A 64 4.21 13.51 -9.36
C PHE A 64 4.14 14.51 -8.19
N GLN A 65 4.85 15.64 -8.32
CA GLN A 65 4.50 16.86 -7.60
C GLN A 65 3.11 17.30 -8.04
N ARG A 66 2.30 17.82 -7.11
CA ARG A 66 0.97 18.37 -7.41
C ARG A 66 1.15 19.51 -8.43
N LEU A 67 0.72 19.29 -9.67
CA LEU A 67 0.39 20.37 -10.61
C LEU A 67 -0.88 21.05 -10.09
N GLY A 68 -0.69 22.01 -9.20
CA GLY A 68 -1.72 22.88 -8.67
C GLY A 68 -1.02 24.05 -7.99
N ASP A 69 -1.21 25.24 -8.57
CA ASP A 69 -0.59 26.52 -8.23
C ASP A 69 0.88 26.69 -8.68
N ASP A 70 1.06 27.05 -9.96
CA ASP A 70 1.65 28.36 -10.26
C ASP A 70 1.49 28.72 -11.75
N ARG A 71 1.07 29.95 -11.99
CA ARG A 71 1.00 30.55 -13.34
C ARG A 71 2.42 30.82 -13.84
N ALA A 72 3.06 29.84 -14.45
CA ALA A 72 4.23 30.06 -15.30
C ALA A 72 3.76 30.25 -16.75
N LYS A 73 3.84 31.49 -17.25
CA LYS A 73 3.74 31.81 -18.68
C LYS A 73 4.77 30.97 -19.46
N PRO A 74 4.47 30.48 -20.68
CA PRO A 74 5.47 29.79 -21.47
C PRO A 74 6.54 30.80 -21.88
N ALA A 75 7.75 30.67 -21.33
CA ALA A 75 8.91 31.36 -21.84
C ALA A 75 9.30 30.72 -23.17
N GLU A 76 9.29 31.53 -24.23
CA GLU A 76 9.69 31.20 -25.59
C GLU A 76 11.09 30.58 -25.59
N ALA A 77 11.16 29.26 -25.78
CA ALA A 77 12.42 28.57 -26.02
C ALA A 77 12.84 28.80 -27.47
N LYS A 78 13.94 29.53 -27.65
CA LYS A 78 14.60 29.80 -28.94
C LYS A 78 14.99 28.50 -29.64
N ILE A 79 14.46 28.27 -30.84
CA ILE A 79 14.89 27.21 -31.75
C ILE A 79 16.20 27.65 -32.42
N PRO A 80 17.31 26.91 -32.33
CA PRO A 80 18.55 27.26 -33.04
C PRO A 80 18.40 27.04 -34.55
N ALA A 81 18.85 28.03 -35.33
CA ALA A 81 18.68 28.17 -36.78
C ALA A 81 19.61 27.28 -37.64
N ASN A 82 20.17 26.20 -37.06
CA ASN A 82 21.16 25.36 -37.72
C ASN A 82 20.56 23.96 -37.84
N GLY A 83 19.72 23.80 -38.85
CA GLY A 83 18.96 22.58 -39.16
C GLY A 83 19.84 21.37 -39.44
N PHE A 84 20.16 20.63 -38.38
CA PHE A 84 20.46 19.21 -38.45
C PHE A 84 19.41 18.48 -37.63
N TRP A 85 18.32 18.09 -38.29
CA TRP A 85 17.51 16.98 -37.81
C TRP A 85 18.34 15.72 -38.10
N GLN A 86 19.05 15.21 -37.08
CA GLN A 86 19.31 13.78 -37.10
C GLN A 86 17.96 13.14 -36.80
N GLU A 87 17.27 12.72 -37.87
CA GLU A 87 16.30 11.63 -37.83
C GLU A 87 17.05 10.37 -37.36
N GLU A 88 17.32 10.31 -36.06
CA GLU A 88 17.52 9.05 -35.38
C GLU A 88 16.14 8.40 -35.31
N SER A 89 15.95 7.44 -36.21
CA SER A 89 14.71 6.72 -36.51
C SER A 89 13.81 6.52 -35.29
N LEU A 90 12.61 7.10 -35.36
CA LEU A 90 11.49 6.94 -34.43
C LEU A 90 10.86 5.53 -34.54
N ASP A 91 11.69 4.48 -34.47
CA ASP A 91 11.28 3.08 -34.58
C ASP A 91 11.89 2.16 -33.50
N GLU A 92 12.56 2.71 -32.47
CA GLU A 92 12.78 1.95 -31.23
C GLU A 92 11.59 2.09 -30.29
N LYS A 93 10.71 1.09 -30.36
CA LYS A 93 9.50 0.92 -29.53
C LYS A 93 9.76 1.33 -28.06
N PRO A 94 8.99 2.28 -27.50
CA PRO A 94 8.96 2.56 -26.06
C PRO A 94 8.48 1.39 -25.18
N GLU A 95 8.38 0.18 -25.72
CA GLU A 95 7.79 -1.03 -25.12
C GLU A 95 8.79 -2.18 -24.94
N LEU A 96 10.11 -1.97 -25.03
CA LEU A 96 11.02 -3.13 -25.01
C LEU A 96 11.00 -3.89 -23.66
N PHE A 97 10.74 -3.20 -22.54
CA PHE A 97 10.46 -3.84 -21.25
C PHE A 97 9.39 -3.08 -20.48
N SER A 98 8.44 -3.78 -19.85
CA SER A 98 7.52 -3.16 -18.91
C SER A 98 8.26 -2.92 -17.58
N ASN A 99 7.90 -1.85 -16.84
CA ASN A 99 8.44 -1.59 -15.49
C ASN A 99 8.39 -2.83 -14.57
N PHE A 100 7.42 -3.73 -14.79
CA PHE A 100 7.37 -4.99 -14.07
C PHE A 100 8.53 -5.93 -14.43
N ASP A 101 8.89 -6.07 -15.71
CA ASP A 101 9.90 -7.00 -16.19
C ASP A 101 11.31 -6.53 -15.77
N GLU A 102 11.55 -5.22 -15.81
CA GLU A 102 12.77 -4.59 -15.29
C GLU A 102 12.89 -4.81 -13.77
N GLY A 103 11.78 -4.58 -13.04
CA GLY A 103 11.71 -4.88 -11.62
C GLY A 103 11.96 -6.35 -11.32
N ASP A 104 11.41 -7.27 -12.11
CA ASP A 104 11.56 -8.72 -11.92
C ASP A 104 12.98 -9.20 -12.23
N ALA A 105 13.63 -8.62 -13.25
CA ALA A 105 15.05 -8.87 -13.56
C ALA A 105 15.96 -8.41 -12.40
N LEU A 106 15.76 -7.19 -11.89
CA LEU A 106 16.51 -6.67 -10.75
C LEU A 106 16.24 -7.47 -9.47
N PHE A 107 15.00 -7.90 -9.26
CA PHE A 107 14.61 -8.76 -8.14
C PHE A 107 15.33 -10.10 -8.18
N LYS A 108 15.40 -10.75 -9.35
CA LYS A 108 16.16 -11.99 -9.56
C LYS A 108 17.66 -11.82 -9.37
N ALA A 109 18.18 -10.62 -9.65
CA ALA A 109 19.56 -10.23 -9.37
C ALA A 109 19.79 -9.78 -7.91
N GLU A 110 18.79 -9.95 -7.03
CA GLU A 110 18.80 -9.56 -5.61
C GLU A 110 19.04 -8.06 -5.35
N LYS A 111 18.88 -7.21 -6.37
CA LYS A 111 18.97 -5.75 -6.29
C LYS A 111 17.64 -5.17 -5.80
N TYR A 112 17.27 -5.50 -4.57
CA TYR A 112 15.92 -5.26 -4.03
C TYR A 112 15.49 -3.78 -4.03
N GLN A 113 16.40 -2.87 -3.70
CA GLN A 113 16.12 -1.43 -3.66
C GLN A 113 15.83 -0.86 -5.06
N GLU A 114 16.57 -1.31 -6.07
CA GLU A 114 16.33 -0.91 -7.46
C GLU A 114 15.02 -1.53 -7.98
N ALA A 115 14.81 -2.81 -7.70
CA ALA A 115 13.59 -3.53 -8.04
C ALA A 115 12.33 -2.87 -7.46
N GLU A 116 12.39 -2.42 -6.20
CA GLU A 116 11.29 -1.71 -5.54
C GLU A 116 10.87 -0.48 -6.36
N ARG A 117 11.82 0.33 -6.83
CA ARG A 117 11.52 1.54 -7.62
C ARG A 117 10.74 1.22 -8.89
N PHE A 118 11.13 0.15 -9.60
CA PHE A 118 10.45 -0.29 -10.81
C PHE A 118 9.08 -0.88 -10.51
N PHE A 119 8.94 -1.69 -9.46
CA PHE A 119 7.62 -2.18 -9.04
C PHE A 119 6.68 -1.07 -8.56
N LEU A 120 7.19 -0.02 -7.93
CA LEU A 120 6.39 1.15 -7.55
C LEU A 120 5.88 1.91 -8.79
N LYS A 121 6.70 2.07 -9.83
CA LYS A 121 6.25 2.60 -11.13
C LYS A 121 5.23 1.69 -11.79
N ALA A 122 5.46 0.37 -11.78
CA ALA A 122 4.52 -0.60 -12.30
C ALA A 122 3.17 -0.54 -11.56
N ALA A 123 3.18 -0.38 -10.23
CA ALA A 123 1.97 -0.26 -9.42
C ALA A 123 1.17 1.01 -9.76
N ALA A 124 1.85 2.11 -10.12
CA ALA A 124 1.17 3.32 -10.59
C ALA A 124 0.51 3.11 -11.95
N ALA A 125 1.16 2.37 -12.86
CA ALA A 125 0.63 2.09 -14.19
C ALA A 125 -0.48 1.02 -14.21
N LYS A 126 -0.34 -0.03 -13.38
CA LYS A 126 -1.24 -1.19 -13.34
C LYS A 126 -1.61 -1.54 -11.89
N PRO A 127 -2.42 -0.72 -11.20
CA PRO A 127 -2.73 -0.88 -9.78
C PRO A 127 -3.57 -2.12 -9.45
N SER A 128 -4.10 -2.82 -10.45
CA SER A 128 -4.87 -4.06 -10.28
C SER A 128 -4.06 -5.33 -10.53
N ASP A 129 -2.76 -5.23 -10.85
CA ASP A 129 -1.93 -6.41 -11.07
C ASP A 129 -1.38 -6.94 -9.73
N PRO A 130 -1.86 -8.10 -9.26
CA PRO A 130 -1.44 -8.64 -7.97
C PRO A 130 0.03 -9.05 -7.91
N ARG A 131 0.66 -9.33 -9.07
CA ARG A 131 2.06 -9.78 -9.12
C ARG A 131 3.00 -8.69 -8.61
N ILE A 132 2.69 -7.44 -8.90
CA ILE A 132 3.47 -6.27 -8.46
C ILE A 132 3.51 -6.19 -6.94
N TYR A 133 2.34 -6.26 -6.30
CA TYR A 133 2.22 -6.20 -4.85
C TYR A 133 2.81 -7.43 -4.16
N ALA A 134 2.74 -8.60 -4.79
CA ALA A 134 3.42 -9.80 -4.30
C ALA A 134 4.95 -9.61 -4.31
N ARG A 135 5.52 -9.03 -5.38
CA ARG A 135 6.96 -8.75 -5.46
C ARG A 135 7.41 -7.71 -4.44
N LEU A 136 6.70 -6.59 -4.31
CA LEU A 136 6.96 -5.60 -3.25
C LEU A 136 6.90 -6.24 -1.86
N GLY A 137 5.89 -7.09 -1.62
CA GLY A 137 5.76 -7.85 -0.39
C GLY A 137 6.97 -8.72 -0.06
N VAL A 138 7.50 -9.42 -1.06
CA VAL A 138 8.69 -10.27 -0.90
C VAL A 138 9.96 -9.44 -0.69
N ILE A 139 10.12 -8.32 -1.41
CA ILE A 139 11.22 -7.37 -1.16
C ILE A 139 11.21 -6.93 0.31
N TYR A 140 10.07 -6.48 0.81
CA TYR A 140 9.95 -6.02 2.19
C TYR A 140 10.14 -7.14 3.23
N LEU A 141 9.82 -8.39 2.89
CA LEU A 141 10.18 -9.56 3.72
C LEU A 141 11.71 -9.73 3.83
N HIS A 142 12.43 -9.63 2.71
CA HIS A 142 13.90 -9.70 2.70
C HIS A 142 14.53 -8.58 3.54
N GLU A 143 13.97 -7.38 3.47
CA GLU A 143 14.40 -6.23 4.25
C GLU A 143 13.95 -6.27 5.73
N LYS A 144 13.21 -7.32 6.14
CA LYS A 144 12.58 -7.44 7.46
C LYS A 144 11.63 -6.28 7.80
N ASN A 145 11.16 -5.57 6.78
CA ASN A 145 10.17 -4.51 6.90
C ASN A 145 8.76 -5.12 6.86
N TYR A 146 8.41 -5.83 7.94
CA TYR A 146 7.24 -6.69 7.95
C TYR A 146 5.91 -5.92 7.82
N ASN A 147 5.83 -4.67 8.28
CA ASN A 147 4.62 -3.87 8.14
C ASN A 147 4.31 -3.57 6.67
N ASP A 148 5.32 -3.14 5.90
CA ASP A 148 5.15 -2.83 4.47
C ASP A 148 4.94 -4.11 3.65
N ALA A 149 5.55 -5.22 4.07
CA ALA A 149 5.29 -6.54 3.51
C ALA A 149 3.83 -6.95 3.69
N ILE A 150 3.30 -6.85 4.92
CA ILE A 150 1.91 -7.19 5.24
C ILE A 150 0.95 -6.37 4.37
N GLU A 151 1.14 -5.05 4.30
CA GLU A 151 0.23 -4.20 3.53
C GLU A 151 0.26 -4.51 2.03
N SER A 152 1.45 -4.72 1.46
CA SER A 152 1.60 -5.11 0.05
C SER A 152 0.95 -6.47 -0.22
N LEU A 153 1.19 -7.46 0.64
CA LEU A 153 0.68 -8.83 0.46
C LEU A 153 -0.83 -8.91 0.68
N LYS A 154 -1.41 -8.10 1.58
CA LYS A 154 -2.87 -7.97 1.70
C LYS A 154 -3.51 -7.45 0.42
N VAL A 155 -2.88 -6.48 -0.26
CA VAL A 155 -3.35 -6.02 -1.58
C VAL A 155 -3.25 -7.14 -2.60
N ALA A 156 -2.13 -7.87 -2.64
CA ALA A 156 -1.94 -8.99 -3.56
C ALA A 156 -2.97 -10.11 -3.38
N VAL A 157 -3.30 -10.46 -2.12
CA VAL A 157 -4.34 -11.45 -1.76
C VAL A 157 -5.73 -10.94 -2.11
N LYS A 158 -6.00 -9.64 -1.92
CA LYS A 158 -7.29 -9.04 -2.29
C LYS A 158 -7.52 -9.09 -3.81
N LEU A 159 -6.47 -8.85 -4.59
CA LEU A 159 -6.53 -8.80 -6.06
C LEU A 159 -6.59 -10.19 -6.70
N ASP A 160 -5.91 -11.19 -6.15
CA ASP A 160 -6.23 -12.59 -6.44
C ASP A 160 -5.99 -13.47 -5.20
N LYS A 161 -7.13 -13.95 -4.70
CA LYS A 161 -7.30 -14.67 -3.44
C LYS A 161 -7.07 -16.17 -3.57
N TYR A 162 -6.96 -16.70 -4.78
CA TYR A 162 -6.83 -18.14 -5.04
C TYR A 162 -5.39 -18.58 -5.24
N ASN A 163 -4.43 -17.65 -5.15
CA ASN A 163 -3.01 -17.97 -5.21
C ASN A 163 -2.46 -18.36 -3.82
N PRO A 164 -2.12 -19.64 -3.58
CA PRO A 164 -1.64 -20.10 -2.27
C PRO A 164 -0.31 -19.44 -1.86
N GLY A 165 0.57 -19.14 -2.83
CA GLY A 165 1.87 -18.52 -2.57
C GLY A 165 1.75 -17.12 -1.95
N ARG A 166 0.67 -16.38 -2.24
CA ARG A 166 0.45 -15.05 -1.65
C ARG A 166 -0.01 -15.13 -0.20
N HIS A 167 -0.89 -16.09 0.11
CA HIS A 167 -1.28 -16.39 1.49
C HIS A 167 -0.08 -16.88 2.31
N TYR A 168 0.78 -17.71 1.71
CA TYR A 168 2.02 -18.14 2.33
C TYR A 168 2.97 -16.97 2.60
N ASN A 169 3.24 -16.10 1.62
CA ASN A 169 4.09 -14.93 1.85
C ASN A 169 3.48 -13.99 2.91
N LEU A 170 2.15 -13.82 2.92
CA LEU A 170 1.48 -13.04 3.96
C LEU A 170 1.65 -13.67 5.34
N SER A 171 1.64 -15.01 5.44
CA SER A 171 1.92 -15.74 6.67
C SER A 171 3.35 -15.49 7.19
N LEU A 172 4.34 -15.47 6.29
CA LEU A 172 5.72 -15.12 6.63
C LEU A 172 5.82 -13.69 7.17
N ALA A 173 5.10 -12.75 6.56
CA ALA A 173 5.12 -11.35 6.96
C ALA A 173 4.49 -11.16 8.35
N TYR A 174 3.37 -11.82 8.62
CA TYR A 174 2.77 -11.83 9.95
C TYR A 174 3.68 -12.48 11.00
N TRP A 175 4.34 -13.59 10.65
CA TRP A 175 5.27 -14.25 11.55
C TRP A 175 6.45 -13.35 11.91
N GLY A 176 7.08 -12.73 10.91
CA GLY A 176 8.16 -11.76 11.13
C GLY A 176 7.72 -10.57 11.98
N ASN A 177 6.47 -10.12 11.81
CA ASN A 177 5.85 -9.08 12.64
C ASN A 177 5.37 -9.56 14.02
N LYS A 178 5.69 -10.80 14.43
CA LYS A 178 5.30 -11.43 15.69
C LYS A 178 3.79 -11.63 15.87
N ASP A 179 3.00 -11.54 14.80
CA ASP A 179 1.57 -11.84 14.80
C ASP A 179 1.34 -13.31 14.44
N LYS A 180 1.70 -14.19 15.37
CA LYS A 180 1.63 -15.65 15.21
C LYS A 180 0.23 -16.14 14.82
N GLN A 181 -0.82 -15.55 15.38
CA GLN A 181 -2.20 -15.95 15.10
C GLN A 181 -2.57 -15.70 13.65
N LYS A 182 -2.26 -14.51 13.11
CA LYS A 182 -2.52 -14.20 11.69
C LYS A 182 -1.61 -14.98 10.75
N ALA A 183 -0.38 -15.30 11.18
CA ALA A 183 0.51 -16.17 10.42
C ALA A 183 -0.12 -17.56 10.24
N ILE A 184 -0.59 -18.19 11.33
CA ILE A 184 -1.26 -19.49 11.31
C ILE A 184 -2.51 -19.45 10.42
N ALA A 185 -3.34 -18.40 10.54
CA ALA A 185 -4.53 -18.27 9.71
C ALA A 185 -4.18 -18.19 8.22
N SER A 186 -3.16 -17.40 7.85
CA SER A 186 -2.76 -17.20 6.46
C SER A 186 -2.13 -18.45 5.85
N VAL A 187 -1.27 -19.19 6.59
CA VAL A 187 -0.70 -20.44 6.07
C VAL A 187 -1.75 -21.55 5.94
N ARG A 188 -2.77 -21.57 6.81
CA ARG A 188 -3.90 -22.49 6.65
C ARG A 188 -4.68 -22.22 5.36
N GLU A 189 -4.81 -20.97 4.94
CA GLU A 189 -5.40 -20.66 3.63
C GLU A 189 -4.50 -21.05 2.46
N ALA A 190 -3.17 -20.96 2.60
CA ALA A 190 -2.27 -21.50 1.59
C ALA A 190 -2.45 -23.03 1.45
N ILE A 191 -2.63 -23.76 2.56
CA ILE A 191 -2.88 -25.22 2.58
C ILE A 191 -4.27 -25.56 2.02
N SER A 192 -5.29 -24.75 2.29
CA SER A 192 -6.65 -24.99 1.80
C SER A 192 -6.72 -24.89 0.27
N LEU A 193 -5.96 -23.94 -0.30
CA LEU A 193 -5.88 -23.71 -1.74
C LEU A 193 -4.94 -24.71 -2.45
N ASP A 194 -3.87 -25.12 -1.78
CA ASP A 194 -2.92 -26.10 -2.30
C ASP A 194 -2.47 -27.06 -1.17
N PRO A 195 -3.19 -28.18 -1.01
CA PRO A 195 -2.92 -29.15 0.03
C PRO A 195 -1.76 -30.08 -0.34
N VAL A 196 -1.12 -29.98 -1.51
CA VAL A 196 -0.01 -30.88 -1.86
C VAL A 196 1.34 -30.29 -1.47
N THR A 197 1.49 -28.97 -1.50
CA THR A 197 2.74 -28.27 -1.17
C THR A 197 3.15 -28.48 0.30
N ALA A 198 4.12 -29.37 0.51
CA ALA A 198 4.63 -29.76 1.84
C ALA A 198 5.17 -28.56 2.64
N LYS A 199 5.78 -27.59 1.95
CA LYS A 199 6.33 -26.37 2.55
C LYS A 199 5.31 -25.62 3.42
N TYR A 200 4.04 -25.59 3.04
CA TYR A 200 3.02 -24.89 3.83
C TYR A 200 2.70 -25.62 5.13
N ARG A 201 2.60 -26.95 5.10
CA ARG A 201 2.38 -27.77 6.31
C ARG A 201 3.56 -27.69 7.27
N GLN A 202 4.78 -27.83 6.75
CA GLN A 202 6.00 -27.70 7.56
C GLN A 202 6.08 -26.34 8.25
N PHE A 203 5.72 -25.27 7.54
CA PHE A 203 5.69 -23.94 8.16
C PHE A 203 4.59 -23.81 9.22
N LEU A 204 3.41 -24.40 9.00
CA LEU A 204 2.37 -24.45 10.03
C LEU A 204 2.83 -25.21 11.28
N GLU A 205 3.47 -26.36 11.12
CA GLU A 205 4.04 -27.15 12.23
C GLU A 205 5.07 -26.33 13.02
N GLN A 206 6.01 -25.70 12.31
CA GLN A 206 7.00 -24.80 12.91
C GLN A 206 6.33 -23.68 13.72
N LEU A 207 5.28 -23.05 13.17
CA LEU A 207 4.53 -22.04 13.90
C LEU A 207 3.89 -22.65 15.15
N LEU A 208 3.25 -23.82 15.08
CA LEU A 208 2.60 -24.41 16.24
C LEU A 208 3.59 -24.75 17.37
N GLU A 209 4.80 -25.19 17.03
CA GLU A 209 5.87 -25.55 17.98
C GLU A 209 6.61 -24.34 18.56
N SER A 210 6.58 -23.19 17.89
CA SER A 210 7.27 -21.99 18.38
C SER A 210 6.67 -21.52 19.71
N LYS A 211 7.47 -21.33 20.75
CA LYS A 211 7.01 -20.78 22.04
C LYS A 211 6.66 -19.30 21.95
#